data_AF-H9F4A6-F1
#
_entry.id   AF-H9F4A6-F1
#
_cell.length_a   1.000
_cell.length_b   1.000
_cell.length_c   1.000
_cell.angle_alpha   90.00
_cell.angle_beta   90.00
_cell.angle_gamma   90.00
#
_symmetry.space_group_name_H-M   'P 1'
#
loop_
_entity.id
_entity.type
_entity.pdbx_description
1 polymer ?
#
loop_
_entity_poly.entity_id
_entity_poly.type
_entity_poly.pdbx_seq_one_letter_code
_entity_poly.pdbx_strand_id
1 'polypeptide(L)'
;AAVPGWPRASGVLSRRHWPVPYKRFDSRPKPDPYCQAKYTFCPTGSPIPVMEGDDDIEVFRLQAPVWEFKYGDLLGHLKIMHDAIGFRNTLTGKNYTMEWYELFQLGNCTFPHLRPEMDAPFWCNQGAACFFEGIDDVHWKENGTLVKVATISGNMFNQMAKWVKEDNETGIYYETWNVKASPEKGAETWFDSYDCSQFVLRTFSKLAEFGAEFKNIETNYTRIFLYSGEPTYLGNETSVFGPTGNKTLGLAIKRFYYPFKPHLSTKEFLLNLLQIFDAVIVHREFYLFYNFEYWFLPMKFPFIKITYEEIPLPNKNKTLSGL
;
A
#
# COMPACT_ATOMS: atom_id res chain seq x y z
N ALA A 1 -21.63 18.15 -32.17
CA ALA A 1 -22.29 16.85 -32.32
C ALA A 1 -22.07 16.06 -31.04
N ALA A 2 -23.14 15.79 -30.28
CA ALA A 2 -23.08 15.14 -28.98
C ALA A 2 -22.94 13.63 -29.14
N VAL A 3 -22.04 13.01 -28.39
CA VAL A 3 -21.81 11.56 -28.37
C VAL A 3 -22.91 10.90 -27.52
N PRO A 4 -23.53 9.77 -27.94
CA PRO A 4 -24.65 9.17 -27.20
C PRO A 4 -24.18 8.48 -25.92
N GLY A 5 -24.92 8.72 -24.83
CA GLY A 5 -24.68 8.10 -23.52
C GLY A 5 -24.86 6.59 -23.51
N TRP A 6 -24.02 5.91 -22.73
CA TRP A 6 -24.03 4.45 -22.58
C TRP A 6 -25.22 3.97 -21.74
N PRO A 7 -25.76 2.76 -22.00
CA PRO A 7 -26.88 2.23 -21.23
C PRO A 7 -26.42 1.83 -19.83
N ARG A 8 -27.18 2.25 -18.80
CA ARG A 8 -27.06 1.74 -17.44
C ARG A 8 -27.43 0.26 -17.42
N ALA A 9 -26.47 -0.61 -17.11
CA ALA A 9 -26.76 -1.99 -16.78
C ALA A 9 -27.55 -2.03 -15.46
N SER A 10 -28.79 -2.52 -15.55
CA SER A 10 -29.67 -2.77 -14.42
C SER A 10 -29.23 -4.04 -13.69
N GLY A 11 -28.36 -3.87 -12.70
CA GLY A 11 -28.07 -4.85 -11.64
C GLY A 11 -28.39 -4.21 -10.29
N VAL A 12 -29.01 -4.98 -9.40
CA VAL A 12 -29.45 -4.56 -8.05
C VAL A 12 -28.39 -3.70 -7.36
N LEU A 13 -28.73 -2.43 -7.12
CA LEU A 13 -27.95 -1.51 -6.28
C LEU A 13 -28.01 -2.01 -4.84
N SER A 14 -27.18 -2.98 -4.47
CA SER A 14 -26.70 -3.01 -3.09
C SER A 14 -26.02 -1.66 -2.87
N ARG A 15 -26.51 -0.87 -1.90
CA ARG A 15 -25.83 0.36 -1.49
C ARG A 15 -24.41 -0.02 -1.12
N ARG A 16 -23.45 0.28 -2.01
CA ARG A 16 -22.03 0.06 -1.75
C ARG A 16 -21.65 1.00 -0.61
N HIS A 17 -21.05 0.44 0.43
CA HIS A 17 -20.53 1.22 1.53
C HIS A 17 -19.12 1.69 1.16
N TRP A 18 -18.84 2.97 1.38
CA TRP A 18 -17.52 3.56 1.17
C TRP A 18 -16.80 3.65 2.52
N PRO A 19 -15.47 3.40 2.58
CA PRO A 19 -14.61 2.93 1.49
C PRO A 19 -14.85 1.45 1.12
N VAL A 20 -14.43 1.04 -0.07
CA VAL A 20 -14.43 -0.39 -0.46
C VAL A 20 -13.42 -1.14 0.40
N PRO A 21 -13.83 -2.15 1.18
CA PRO A 21 -12.92 -2.84 2.08
C PRO A 21 -11.86 -3.62 1.30
N TYR A 22 -10.63 -3.63 1.81
CA TYR A 22 -9.56 -4.48 1.29
C TYR A 22 -9.95 -5.96 1.44
N LYS A 23 -9.94 -6.69 0.33
CA LYS A 23 -10.24 -8.12 0.27
C LYS A 23 -9.05 -8.95 0.74
N ARG A 24 -9.27 -9.74 1.78
CA ARG A 24 -8.35 -10.77 2.26
C ARG A 24 -8.59 -12.12 1.59
N PHE A 25 -7.60 -12.99 1.68
CA PHE A 25 -7.59 -14.32 1.08
C PHE A 25 -7.33 -15.38 2.15
N ASP A 26 -7.67 -16.63 1.85
CA ASP A 26 -7.44 -17.76 2.78
C ASP A 26 -5.96 -18.14 2.89
N SER A 27 -5.17 -17.84 1.86
CA SER A 27 -3.72 -18.10 1.83
C SER A 27 -2.99 -17.27 0.77
N ARG A 28 -1.67 -17.15 0.93
CA ARG A 28 -0.79 -16.52 -0.06
C ARG A 28 -0.40 -17.48 -1.18
N PRO A 29 -0.71 -17.18 -2.45
CA PRO A 29 -0.22 -17.98 -3.56
C PRO A 29 1.28 -17.76 -3.78
N LYS A 30 1.98 -18.82 -4.23
CA LYS A 30 3.37 -18.67 -4.68
C LYS A 30 3.44 -17.65 -5.82
N PRO A 31 4.46 -16.77 -5.83
CA PRO A 31 4.63 -15.84 -6.95
C PRO A 31 4.84 -16.57 -8.28
N ASP A 32 4.28 -16.02 -9.35
CA ASP A 32 4.48 -16.53 -10.70
C ASP A 32 5.96 -16.37 -11.12
N PRO A 33 6.56 -17.36 -11.83
CA PRO A 33 7.95 -17.27 -12.29
C PRO A 33 8.29 -16.04 -13.15
N TYR A 34 7.28 -15.43 -13.78
CA TYR A 34 7.42 -14.17 -14.51
C TYR A 34 7.83 -13.02 -13.59
N CYS A 35 7.33 -13.01 -12.34
CA CYS A 35 7.64 -11.97 -11.37
C CYS A 35 9.03 -12.20 -10.77
N GLN A 36 10.01 -11.42 -11.24
CA GLN A 36 11.38 -11.47 -10.76
C GLN A 36 11.80 -10.13 -10.19
N ALA A 37 12.30 -10.14 -8.95
CA ALA A 37 12.78 -8.94 -8.29
C ALA A 37 14.22 -8.66 -8.69
N LYS A 38 14.56 -7.40 -8.97
CA LYS A 38 15.96 -6.99 -9.19
C LYS A 38 16.76 -7.04 -7.89
N TYR A 39 16.11 -6.66 -6.79
CA TYR A 39 16.62 -6.79 -5.43
C TYR A 39 15.76 -7.79 -4.68
N THR A 40 16.41 -8.76 -4.03
CA THR A 40 15.73 -9.81 -3.28
C THR A 40 14.88 -9.23 -2.17
N PHE A 41 13.62 -9.66 -2.09
CA PHE A 41 12.75 -9.35 -0.96
C PHE A 41 13.27 -10.00 0.33
N CYS A 42 13.33 -9.22 1.41
CA CYS A 42 13.69 -9.67 2.75
C CYS A 42 15.01 -10.50 2.81
N PRO A 43 16.14 -9.96 2.33
CA PRO A 43 17.37 -10.74 2.10
C PRO A 43 17.97 -11.30 3.40
N THR A 44 17.77 -10.64 4.53
CA THR A 44 18.24 -11.03 5.87
C THR A 44 17.10 -11.49 6.78
N GLY A 45 15.96 -11.86 6.19
CA GLY A 45 14.77 -12.29 6.94
C GLY A 45 15.04 -13.47 7.85
N SER A 46 14.60 -13.36 9.10
CA SER A 46 14.68 -14.41 10.11
C SER A 46 13.29 -14.71 10.68
N PRO A 47 13.03 -15.95 11.15
CA PRO A 47 11.80 -16.25 11.88
C PRO A 47 11.62 -15.32 13.08
N ILE A 48 10.37 -14.91 13.35
CA ILE A 48 10.05 -14.13 14.55
C ILE A 48 10.31 -15.01 15.78
N PRO A 49 11.18 -14.61 16.72
CA PRO A 49 11.47 -15.41 17.91
C PRO A 49 10.31 -15.38 18.90
N VAL A 50 10.33 -16.32 19.85
CA VAL A 50 9.44 -16.29 21.02
C VAL A 50 10.17 -15.56 22.14
N MET A 51 9.53 -14.55 22.72
CA MET A 51 10.05 -13.78 23.87
C MET A 51 9.59 -14.40 25.19
N GLU A 52 10.35 -14.18 26.27
CA GLU A 52 9.92 -14.57 27.61
C GLU A 52 8.74 -13.70 28.06
N GLY A 53 7.82 -14.27 28.84
CA GLY A 53 6.52 -13.62 29.09
C GLY A 53 6.61 -12.26 29.80
N ASP A 54 7.60 -12.13 30.68
CA ASP A 54 7.91 -10.96 31.51
C ASP A 54 9.02 -10.08 30.92
N ASP A 55 9.49 -10.35 29.70
CA ASP A 55 10.41 -9.45 28.99
C ASP A 55 9.79 -8.06 28.80
N ASP A 56 10.59 -7.01 29.00
CA ASP A 56 10.27 -5.65 28.58
C ASP A 56 10.79 -5.42 27.16
N ILE A 57 9.87 -5.28 26.20
CA ILE A 57 10.16 -5.03 24.79
C ILE A 57 9.85 -3.57 24.45
N GLU A 58 10.87 -2.80 24.15
CA GLU A 58 10.70 -1.43 23.66
C GLU A 58 10.29 -1.45 22.19
N VAL A 59 9.26 -0.69 21.87
CA VAL A 59 8.72 -0.57 20.51
C VAL A 59 9.10 0.79 19.94
N PHE A 60 9.68 0.80 18.75
CA PHE A 60 10.13 1.99 18.04
C PHE A 60 9.32 2.19 16.76
N ARG A 61 8.99 3.44 16.47
CA ARG A 61 8.61 3.88 15.13
C ARG A 61 9.89 4.16 14.36
N LEU A 62 10.00 3.53 13.20
CA LEU A 62 11.10 3.68 12.26
C LEU A 62 10.55 4.28 10.98
N GLN A 63 11.18 5.34 10.49
CA GLN A 63 10.80 5.98 9.24
C GLN A 63 12.05 6.49 8.52
N ALA A 64 12.18 6.26 7.22
CA ALA A 64 13.30 6.75 6.41
C ALA A 64 12.81 7.08 4.98
N PRO A 65 13.49 7.95 4.22
CA PRO A 65 13.10 8.23 2.84
C PRO A 65 13.14 6.99 1.94
N VAL A 66 12.14 6.85 1.07
CA VAL A 66 12.08 5.75 0.11
C VAL A 66 13.26 5.83 -0.87
N TRP A 67 13.89 4.69 -1.16
CA TRP A 67 14.96 4.53 -2.16
C TRP A 67 16.16 5.48 -1.98
N GLU A 68 16.49 5.84 -0.74
CA GLU A 68 17.69 6.59 -0.37
C GLU A 68 18.95 5.99 -1.02
N PHE A 69 19.08 4.66 -1.01
CA PHE A 69 20.19 3.94 -1.65
C PHE A 69 20.35 4.20 -3.17
N LYS A 70 19.27 4.62 -3.85
CA LYS A 70 19.26 4.83 -5.31
C LYS A 70 19.23 6.32 -5.70
N TYR A 71 18.53 7.15 -4.91
CA TYR A 71 18.27 8.55 -5.24
C TYR A 71 18.76 9.54 -4.19
N GLY A 72 19.44 9.08 -3.14
CA GLY A 72 19.85 9.91 -2.01
C GLY A 72 18.66 10.62 -1.36
N ASP A 73 18.89 11.84 -0.88
CA ASP A 73 17.92 12.61 -0.08
C ASP A 73 16.75 13.20 -0.90
N LEU A 74 16.74 13.05 -2.23
CA LEU A 74 15.77 13.69 -3.12
C LEU A 74 14.31 13.34 -2.77
N LEU A 75 14.03 12.07 -2.46
CA LEU A 75 12.69 11.61 -2.08
C LEU A 75 12.34 11.98 -0.62
N GLY A 76 13.35 12.22 0.22
CA GLY A 76 13.18 12.79 1.55
C GLY A 76 12.70 14.24 1.50
N HIS A 77 13.19 15.04 0.54
CA HIS A 77 12.68 16.40 0.31
C HIS A 77 11.22 16.44 -0.15
N LEU A 78 10.74 15.37 -0.81
CA LEU A 78 9.33 15.20 -1.19
C LEU A 78 8.50 14.51 -0.10
N LYS A 79 9.11 14.18 1.04
CA LYS A 79 8.52 13.46 2.18
C LYS A 79 7.83 12.15 1.77
N ILE A 80 8.46 11.40 0.86
CA ILE A 80 8.04 10.04 0.53
C ILE A 80 8.85 9.10 1.42
N MET A 81 8.23 8.66 2.51
CA MET A 81 8.86 7.90 3.57
C MET A 81 8.42 6.43 3.55
N HIS A 82 9.35 5.52 3.84
CA HIS A 82 9.15 4.12 4.19
C HIS A 82 8.96 4.00 5.71
N ASP A 83 8.01 3.18 6.13
CA ASP A 83 7.64 3.00 7.53
C ASP A 83 7.91 1.56 8.00
N ALA A 84 8.49 1.42 9.20
CA ALA A 84 8.77 0.14 9.84
C ALA A 84 8.61 0.24 11.38
N ILE A 85 8.69 -0.91 12.04
CA ILE A 85 8.62 -1.03 13.50
C ILE A 85 9.91 -1.67 14.02
N GLY A 86 10.52 -1.03 15.00
CA GLY A 86 11.67 -1.58 15.72
C GLY A 86 11.23 -2.21 17.04
N PHE A 87 11.89 -3.30 17.42
CA PHE A 87 11.71 -3.93 18.73
C PHE A 87 13.07 -4.09 19.40
N ARG A 88 13.18 -3.78 20.69
CA ARG A 88 14.39 -4.05 21.49
C ARG A 88 14.01 -4.72 22.80
N ASN A 89 14.55 -5.91 23.03
CA ASN A 89 14.42 -6.61 24.30
C ASN A 89 15.47 -6.06 25.28
N THR A 90 15.03 -5.56 26.43
CA THR A 90 15.93 -4.93 27.42
C THR A 90 16.81 -5.93 28.16
N LEU A 91 16.36 -7.19 28.32
CA LEU A 91 17.11 -8.24 29.02
C LEU A 91 18.22 -8.82 28.14
N THR A 92 17.90 -9.14 26.88
CA THR A 92 18.86 -9.75 25.96
C THR A 92 19.70 -8.74 25.19
N GLY A 93 19.27 -7.47 25.15
CA GLY A 93 19.87 -6.41 24.35
C GLY A 93 19.64 -6.55 22.84
N LYS A 94 19.02 -7.65 22.38
CA LYS A 94 18.73 -7.89 20.97
C LYS A 94 17.66 -6.93 20.48
N ASN A 95 17.80 -6.52 19.23
CA ASN A 95 16.82 -5.70 18.55
C ASN A 95 16.49 -6.25 17.17
N TYR A 96 15.34 -5.86 16.66
CA TYR A 96 14.73 -6.39 15.46
C TYR A 96 14.00 -5.30 14.71
N THR A 97 13.98 -5.42 13.38
CA THR A 97 13.19 -4.57 12.51
C THR A 97 12.09 -5.42 11.87
N MET A 98 10.89 -4.87 11.82
CA MET A 98 9.74 -5.45 11.14
C MET A 98 9.15 -4.45 10.18
N GLU A 99 9.02 -4.84 8.92
CA GLU A 99 8.52 -4.01 7.83
C GLU A 99 7.54 -4.81 6.98
N TRP A 100 6.80 -4.13 6.10
CA TRP A 100 5.92 -4.76 5.13
C TRP A 100 6.00 -4.01 3.82
N TYR A 101 6.43 -4.67 2.74
CA TYR A 101 6.70 -4.01 1.48
C TYR A 101 6.60 -4.97 0.30
N GLU A 102 6.83 -4.45 -0.90
CA GLU A 102 6.64 -5.13 -2.17
C GLU A 102 7.69 -6.23 -2.39
N LEU A 103 7.24 -7.42 -2.81
CA LEU A 103 8.16 -8.49 -3.22
C LEU A 103 8.96 -8.09 -4.46
N PHE A 104 8.35 -7.30 -5.34
CA PHE A 104 8.86 -6.96 -6.67
C PHE A 104 9.00 -5.46 -6.89
N GLN A 105 9.18 -4.67 -5.83
CA GLN A 105 9.27 -3.20 -5.87
C GLN A 105 7.98 -2.47 -6.29
N LEU A 106 7.84 -1.22 -5.82
CA LEU A 106 6.64 -0.38 -5.97
C LEU A 106 6.03 -0.35 -7.37
N GLY A 107 6.84 -0.16 -8.42
CA GLY A 107 6.32 -0.04 -9.78
C GLY A 107 5.52 -1.25 -10.26
N ASN A 108 5.92 -2.46 -9.85
CA ASN A 108 5.22 -3.70 -10.17
C ASN A 108 3.92 -3.90 -9.37
N CYS A 109 3.80 -3.20 -8.24
CA CYS A 109 2.58 -3.17 -7.44
C CYS A 109 1.60 -2.08 -7.92
N THR A 110 2.10 -0.99 -8.51
CA THR A 110 1.26 0.14 -8.96
C THR A 110 0.73 -0.04 -10.38
N PHE A 111 1.51 -0.65 -11.29
CA PHE A 111 1.13 -0.80 -12.70
C PHE A 111 1.41 -2.21 -13.22
N PRO A 112 0.54 -2.77 -14.10
CA PRO A 112 0.69 -4.12 -14.59
C PRO A 112 1.68 -4.23 -15.75
N HIS A 113 2.09 -5.45 -16.03
CA HIS A 113 2.80 -5.85 -17.23
C HIS A 113 1.81 -6.20 -18.35
N LEU A 114 2.05 -5.67 -19.55
CA LEU A 114 1.28 -6.01 -20.75
C LEU A 114 1.99 -7.09 -21.54
N ARG A 115 1.56 -8.34 -21.37
CA ARG A 115 2.12 -9.52 -22.04
C ARG A 115 1.37 -9.81 -23.34
N PRO A 116 2.06 -10.00 -24.48
CA PRO A 116 1.40 -10.20 -25.77
C PRO A 116 0.57 -11.49 -25.84
N GLU A 117 0.93 -12.50 -25.06
CA GLU A 117 0.25 -13.80 -24.98
C GLU A 117 -0.95 -13.81 -24.02
N MET A 118 -1.25 -12.70 -23.33
CA MET A 118 -2.35 -12.61 -22.37
C MET A 118 -3.34 -11.50 -22.74
N ASP A 119 -4.63 -11.83 -22.61
CA ASP A 119 -5.70 -10.86 -22.81
C ASP A 119 -5.81 -9.86 -21.66
N ALA A 120 -5.58 -10.26 -20.41
CA ALA A 120 -5.58 -9.36 -19.26
C ALA A 120 -4.17 -8.81 -18.96
N PRO A 121 -4.05 -7.56 -18.46
CA PRO A 121 -2.82 -7.07 -17.83
C PRO A 121 -2.41 -7.96 -16.65
N PHE A 122 -1.11 -8.25 -16.53
CA PHE A 122 -0.56 -9.17 -15.54
C PHE A 122 0.10 -8.43 -14.38
N TRP A 123 -0.26 -8.77 -13.14
CA TRP A 123 0.20 -8.06 -11.95
C TRP A 123 1.22 -8.86 -11.15
N CYS A 124 2.34 -8.20 -10.79
CA CYS A 124 3.33 -8.71 -9.84
C CYS A 124 3.26 -7.90 -8.56
N ASN A 125 2.05 -7.80 -7.98
CA ASN A 125 1.72 -6.83 -6.93
C ASN A 125 1.73 -7.40 -5.51
N GLN A 126 2.37 -8.56 -5.27
CA GLN A 126 2.44 -9.11 -3.92
C GLN A 126 3.27 -8.22 -2.99
N GLY A 127 2.75 -7.99 -1.78
CA GLY A 127 3.48 -7.42 -0.65
C GLY A 127 3.40 -8.35 0.56
N ALA A 128 4.42 -8.32 1.43
CA ALA A 128 4.51 -9.21 2.58
C ALA A 128 5.31 -8.59 3.73
N ALA A 129 5.12 -9.16 4.93
CA ALA A 129 5.91 -8.81 6.10
C ALA A 129 7.34 -9.38 6.00
N CYS A 130 8.32 -8.60 6.45
CA CYS A 130 9.70 -9.00 6.63
C CYS A 130 10.12 -8.70 8.07
N PHE A 131 10.81 -9.63 8.70
CA PHE A 131 11.33 -9.51 10.06
C PHE A 131 12.79 -9.95 10.08
N PHE A 132 13.66 -9.17 10.71
CA PHE A 132 15.09 -9.49 10.78
C PHE A 132 15.74 -8.90 12.04
N GLU A 133 16.86 -9.48 12.46
CA GLU A 133 17.68 -9.00 13.58
C GLU A 133 18.47 -7.76 13.19
N GLY A 134 18.56 -6.80 14.12
CA GLY A 134 19.20 -5.50 13.91
C GLY A 134 18.22 -4.35 13.68
N ILE A 135 18.53 -3.20 14.27
CA ILE A 135 18.02 -1.89 13.87
C ILE A 135 19.22 -1.09 13.36
N ASP A 136 19.19 -0.67 12.09
CA ASP A 136 20.22 0.19 11.51
C ASP A 136 19.98 1.65 11.91
N ASP A 137 20.57 2.04 13.05
CA ASP A 137 20.44 3.38 13.60
C ASP A 137 20.81 4.49 12.60
N VAL A 138 21.78 4.28 11.72
CA VAL A 138 22.22 5.29 10.75
C VAL A 138 21.11 5.52 9.72
N HIS A 139 20.62 4.44 9.12
CA HIS A 139 19.54 4.48 8.13
C HIS A 139 18.29 5.21 8.65
N TRP A 140 17.89 4.95 9.90
CA TRP A 140 16.66 5.53 10.44
C TRP A 140 16.82 6.92 11.06
N LYS A 141 18.04 7.35 11.42
CA LYS A 141 18.29 8.63 12.09
C LYS A 141 18.83 9.72 11.18
N GLU A 142 19.57 9.38 10.13
CA GLU A 142 20.27 10.38 9.30
C GLU A 142 19.27 11.30 8.59
N ASN A 143 18.28 10.72 7.92
CA ASN A 143 17.25 11.45 7.16
C ASN A 143 15.81 11.08 7.56
N GLY A 144 15.65 10.44 8.72
CA GLY A 144 14.44 9.73 9.11
C GLY A 144 13.95 10.04 10.52
N THR A 145 13.26 9.06 11.12
CA THR A 145 12.85 9.08 12.52
C THR A 145 13.05 7.69 13.13
N LEU A 146 13.76 7.66 14.26
CA LEU A 146 13.83 6.52 15.18
C LEU A 146 13.39 7.00 16.56
N VAL A 147 12.18 6.63 16.98
CA VAL A 147 11.61 7.09 18.25
C VAL A 147 10.89 5.96 18.97
N LYS A 148 11.16 5.79 20.27
CA LYS A 148 10.43 4.84 21.11
C LYS A 148 8.98 5.32 21.26
N VAL A 149 8.02 4.45 20.97
CA VAL A 149 6.58 4.76 21.02
C VAL A 149 5.84 4.01 22.13
N ALA A 150 6.33 2.85 22.55
CA ALA A 150 5.74 2.06 23.63
C ALA A 150 6.79 1.16 24.32
N THR A 151 6.40 0.55 25.44
CA THR A 151 7.02 -0.66 25.98
C THR A 151 5.91 -1.70 26.11
N ILE A 152 6.13 -2.93 25.65
CA ILE A 152 5.18 -4.05 25.73
C ILE A 152 5.83 -5.24 26.41
N SER A 153 5.03 -6.15 26.98
CA SER A 153 5.57 -7.40 27.50
C SER A 153 5.93 -8.38 26.38
N GLY A 154 6.82 -9.33 26.63
CA GLY A 154 7.10 -10.41 25.69
C GLY A 154 5.86 -11.25 25.36
N ASN A 155 4.91 -11.40 26.29
CA ASN A 155 3.62 -12.04 25.98
C ASN A 155 2.79 -11.25 24.94
N MET A 156 2.77 -9.91 25.00
CA MET A 156 2.12 -9.09 23.98
C MET A 156 2.84 -9.21 22.63
N PHE A 157 4.18 -9.24 22.64
CA PHE A 157 4.98 -9.47 21.43
C PHE A 157 4.64 -10.81 20.78
N ASN A 158 4.57 -11.90 21.56
CA ASN A 158 4.25 -13.23 21.06
C ASN A 158 2.83 -13.32 20.47
N GLN A 159 1.86 -12.60 21.05
CA GLN A 159 0.50 -12.50 20.48
C GLN A 159 0.49 -11.72 19.17
N MET A 160 1.22 -10.60 19.12
CA MET A 160 1.40 -9.81 17.91
C MET A 160 2.07 -10.63 16.81
N ALA A 161 3.11 -11.43 17.12
CA ALA A 161 3.77 -12.31 16.16
C ALA A 161 2.82 -13.33 15.50
N LYS A 162 1.88 -13.91 16.28
CA LYS A 162 0.84 -14.80 15.74
C LYS A 162 -0.09 -14.05 14.78
N TRP A 163 -0.53 -12.86 15.18
CA TRP A 163 -1.36 -12.01 14.32
C TRP A 163 -0.62 -11.58 13.04
N VAL A 164 0.67 -11.22 13.12
CA VAL A 164 1.48 -10.88 11.93
C VAL A 164 1.53 -12.04 10.96
N LYS A 165 1.67 -13.28 11.45
CA LYS A 165 1.63 -14.47 10.60
C LYS A 165 0.28 -14.62 9.88
N GLU A 166 -0.83 -14.40 10.57
CA GLU A 166 -2.17 -14.41 9.95
C GLU A 166 -2.37 -13.26 8.95
N ASP A 167 -1.91 -12.04 9.29
CA ASP A 167 -1.96 -10.89 8.39
C ASP A 167 -1.14 -11.14 7.12
N ASN A 168 0.03 -11.74 7.26
CA ASN A 168 0.93 -12.02 6.15
C ASN A 168 0.42 -13.11 5.19
N GLU A 169 -0.43 -14.03 5.66
CA GLU A 169 -1.04 -15.06 4.81
C GLU A 169 -2.33 -14.59 4.13
N THR A 170 -3.01 -13.59 4.72
CA THR A 170 -4.34 -13.16 4.27
C THR A 170 -4.32 -11.81 3.53
N GLY A 171 -3.39 -10.93 3.85
CA GLY A 171 -3.12 -9.63 3.21
C GLY A 171 -2.02 -9.74 2.16
N ILE A 172 -2.38 -10.18 0.96
CA ILE A 172 -1.39 -10.71 0.01
C ILE A 172 -0.90 -9.75 -1.07
N TYR A 173 -1.60 -8.63 -1.30
CA TYR A 173 -1.26 -7.68 -2.36
C TYR A 173 -1.01 -6.28 -1.79
N TYR A 174 -0.02 -5.61 -2.35
CA TYR A 174 0.29 -4.21 -2.06
C TYR A 174 -0.62 -3.33 -2.91
N GLU A 175 -1.17 -2.27 -2.30
CA GLU A 175 -1.86 -1.24 -3.04
C GLU A 175 -1.38 0.16 -2.69
N THR A 176 -1.08 0.95 -3.72
CA THR A 176 -0.39 2.24 -3.62
C THR A 176 -1.35 3.40 -3.37
N TRP A 177 -2.52 3.39 -4.01
CA TRP A 177 -3.34 4.59 -4.10
C TRP A 177 -4.34 4.68 -2.95
N ASN A 178 -4.32 5.80 -2.26
CA ASN A 178 -5.48 6.25 -1.51
C ASN A 178 -6.37 7.06 -2.46
N VAL A 179 -7.68 6.81 -2.50
CA VAL A 179 -8.57 7.50 -3.43
C VAL A 179 -9.67 8.20 -2.66
N LYS A 180 -9.79 9.52 -2.84
CA LYS A 180 -10.73 10.38 -2.10
C LYS A 180 -11.56 11.27 -3.01
N ALA A 181 -12.70 11.74 -2.50
CA ALA A 181 -13.57 12.66 -3.19
C ALA A 181 -12.93 14.06 -3.40
N SER A 182 -12.20 14.55 -2.41
CA SER A 182 -11.52 15.85 -2.40
C SER A 182 -10.42 15.90 -1.31
N PRO A 183 -9.51 16.90 -1.31
CA PRO A 183 -8.50 17.07 -0.27
C PRO A 183 -9.06 17.62 1.06
N GLU A 184 -10.35 17.90 1.15
CA GLU A 184 -10.95 18.52 2.33
C GLU A 184 -11.05 17.52 3.51
N LYS A 185 -11.01 18.06 4.73
CA LYS A 185 -11.18 17.27 5.94
C LYS A 185 -12.62 16.71 5.98
N GLY A 186 -12.75 15.41 6.19
CA GLY A 186 -14.05 14.72 6.18
C GLY A 186 -14.60 14.37 4.79
N ALA A 187 -13.86 14.67 3.71
CA ALA A 187 -14.22 14.19 2.38
C ALA A 187 -14.24 12.66 2.34
N GLU A 188 -15.23 12.12 1.61
CA GLU A 188 -15.45 10.68 1.45
C GLU A 188 -14.21 9.99 0.87
N THR A 189 -13.87 8.85 1.45
CA THR A 189 -12.80 7.97 0.97
C THR A 189 -13.41 6.84 0.18
N TRP A 190 -12.93 6.63 -1.04
CA TRP A 190 -13.38 5.55 -1.91
C TRP A 190 -12.59 4.27 -1.69
N PHE A 191 -11.25 4.39 -1.59
CA PHE A 191 -10.31 3.30 -1.40
C PHE A 191 -9.17 3.76 -0.49
N ASP A 192 -8.78 2.91 0.44
CA ASP A 192 -7.56 3.07 1.24
C ASP A 192 -6.42 2.27 0.59
N SER A 193 -5.18 2.76 0.73
CA SER A 193 -4.01 1.99 0.31
C SER A 193 -3.80 0.75 1.20
N TYR A 194 -2.93 -0.15 0.77
CA TYR A 194 -2.47 -1.29 1.55
C TYR A 194 -0.96 -1.41 1.40
N ASP A 195 -0.24 -0.61 2.19
CA ASP A 195 1.20 -0.37 2.09
C ASP A 195 1.92 -0.52 3.44
N CYS A 196 3.22 -0.19 3.48
CA CYS A 196 4.06 -0.24 4.68
C CYS A 196 3.47 0.57 5.85
N SER A 197 3.01 1.79 5.60
CA SER A 197 2.42 2.66 6.62
C SER A 197 1.16 2.03 7.22
N GLN A 198 0.31 1.44 6.39
CA GLN A 198 -0.90 0.76 6.82
C GLN A 198 -0.60 -0.49 7.65
N PHE A 199 0.46 -1.24 7.34
CA PHE A 199 0.91 -2.35 8.17
C PHE A 199 1.38 -1.88 9.55
N VAL A 200 2.13 -0.78 9.63
CA VAL A 200 2.56 -0.18 10.90
C VAL A 200 1.34 0.22 11.74
N LEU A 201 0.37 0.91 11.14
CA LEU A 201 -0.86 1.34 11.81
C LEU A 201 -1.70 0.15 12.29
N ARG A 202 -1.82 -0.92 11.48
CA ARG A 202 -2.52 -2.16 11.89
C ARG A 202 -1.82 -2.83 13.07
N THR A 203 -0.49 -2.89 13.05
CA THR A 203 0.28 -3.49 14.14
C THR A 203 0.12 -2.70 15.44
N PHE A 204 0.20 -1.37 15.38
CA PHE A 204 -0.02 -0.52 16.56
C PHE A 204 -1.45 -0.64 17.09
N SER A 205 -2.45 -0.71 16.19
CA SER A 205 -3.84 -0.94 16.57
C SER A 205 -4.01 -2.27 17.29
N LYS A 206 -3.36 -3.33 16.77
CA LYS A 206 -3.39 -4.65 17.39
C LYS A 206 -2.71 -4.69 18.76
N LEU A 207 -1.58 -4.01 18.91
CA LEU A 207 -0.92 -3.87 20.21
C LEU A 207 -1.80 -3.09 21.21
N ALA A 208 -2.52 -2.06 20.76
CA ALA A 208 -3.48 -1.35 21.61
C ALA A 208 -4.65 -2.24 22.06
N GLU A 209 -5.15 -3.13 21.20
CA GLU A 209 -6.14 -4.16 21.59
C GLU A 209 -5.63 -5.10 22.68
N PHE A 210 -4.33 -5.43 22.66
CA PHE A 210 -3.68 -6.21 23.71
C PHE A 210 -3.40 -5.41 24.98
N GLY A 211 -3.65 -4.10 24.97
CA GLY A 211 -3.49 -3.22 26.13
C GLY A 211 -2.16 -2.47 26.18
N ALA A 212 -1.40 -2.41 25.08
CA ALA A 212 -0.20 -1.58 25.00
C ALA A 212 -0.56 -0.08 25.14
N GLU A 213 0.26 0.64 25.89
CA GLU A 213 0.14 2.08 26.07
C GLU A 213 1.18 2.81 25.21
N PHE A 214 0.70 3.65 24.30
CA PHE A 214 1.53 4.45 23.42
C PHE A 214 1.81 5.82 24.01
N LYS A 215 3.03 6.32 23.80
CA LYS A 215 3.42 7.69 24.14
C LYS A 215 2.63 8.68 23.28
N ASN A 216 2.33 9.84 23.86
CA ASN A 216 1.70 10.94 23.14
C ASN A 216 2.75 11.70 22.32
N ILE A 217 3.01 11.22 21.11
CA ILE A 217 3.93 11.84 20.14
C ILE A 217 3.21 12.03 18.80
N GLU A 218 3.58 13.07 18.07
CA GLU A 218 3.10 13.29 16.71
C GLU A 218 3.69 12.23 15.77
N THR A 219 2.84 11.57 14.98
CA THR A 219 3.24 10.53 14.03
C THR A 219 2.65 10.82 12.66
N ASN A 220 3.51 11.16 11.70
CA ASN A 220 3.10 11.56 10.36
C ASN A 220 3.50 10.50 9.33
N TYR A 221 2.62 10.28 8.36
CA TYR A 221 2.76 9.21 7.37
C TYR A 221 2.60 9.76 5.97
N THR A 222 3.36 9.18 5.05
CA THR A 222 3.24 9.48 3.62
C THR A 222 1.95 8.86 3.11
N ARG A 223 1.13 9.64 2.40
CA ARG A 223 -0.01 9.12 1.65
C ARG A 223 -0.03 9.67 0.24
N ILE A 224 -0.23 8.78 -0.72
CA ILE A 224 -0.33 9.11 -2.14
C ILE A 224 -1.81 9.09 -2.51
N PHE A 225 -2.38 10.26 -2.76
CA PHE A 225 -3.80 10.43 -3.05
C PHE A 225 -4.07 10.61 -4.53
N LEU A 226 -5.06 9.87 -5.02
CA LEU A 226 -5.85 10.21 -6.21
C LEU A 226 -7.14 10.91 -5.77
N TYR A 227 -7.53 11.97 -6.45
CA TYR A 227 -8.82 12.62 -6.23
C TYR A 227 -9.77 12.37 -7.40
N SER A 228 -10.96 11.87 -7.11
CA SER A 228 -11.95 11.53 -8.12
C SER A 228 -13.38 11.79 -7.65
N GLY A 229 -14.32 11.82 -8.61
CA GLY A 229 -15.73 11.54 -8.28
C GLY A 229 -15.93 10.09 -7.85
N GLU A 230 -17.20 9.72 -7.63
CA GLU A 230 -17.56 8.36 -7.23
C GLU A 230 -17.07 7.34 -8.27
N PRO A 231 -16.29 6.31 -7.86
CA PRO A 231 -15.77 5.29 -8.77
C PRO A 231 -16.87 4.45 -9.40
N THR A 232 -16.67 4.08 -10.67
CA THR A 232 -17.55 3.13 -11.38
C THR A 232 -16.88 1.77 -11.50
N TYR A 233 -17.55 0.72 -11.06
CA TYR A 233 -17.06 -0.64 -11.20
C TYR A 233 -17.18 -1.13 -12.64
N LEU A 234 -16.07 -1.67 -13.16
CA LEU A 234 -15.97 -2.14 -14.54
C LEU A 234 -16.06 -3.66 -14.65
N GLY A 235 -15.59 -4.39 -13.62
CA GLY A 235 -15.60 -5.85 -13.59
C GLY A 235 -14.27 -6.45 -13.13
N ASN A 236 -14.24 -7.76 -12.91
CA ASN A 236 -13.03 -8.53 -12.72
C ASN A 236 -12.30 -8.83 -14.05
N GLU A 237 -11.10 -9.40 -13.98
CA GLU A 237 -10.28 -9.72 -15.16
C GLU A 237 -11.02 -10.49 -16.26
N THR A 238 -11.72 -11.58 -15.91
CA THR A 238 -12.40 -12.43 -16.91
C THR A 238 -13.62 -11.74 -17.53
N SER A 239 -14.32 -10.92 -16.76
CA SER A 239 -15.47 -10.16 -17.26
C SER A 239 -15.09 -8.99 -18.19
N VAL A 240 -13.89 -8.43 -18.02
CA VAL A 240 -13.40 -7.30 -18.84
C VAL A 240 -12.63 -7.79 -20.07
N PHE A 241 -11.71 -8.74 -19.89
CA PHE A 241 -10.77 -9.18 -20.93
C PHE A 241 -11.07 -10.56 -21.52
N GLY A 242 -11.99 -11.32 -20.93
CA GLY A 242 -12.34 -12.66 -21.42
C GLY A 242 -13.12 -12.65 -22.74
N PRO A 243 -13.49 -13.83 -23.27
CA PRO A 243 -14.15 -13.97 -24.58
C PRO A 243 -15.48 -13.20 -24.70
N THR A 244 -16.20 -13.04 -23.59
CA THR A 244 -17.46 -12.30 -23.49
C THR A 244 -17.30 -10.86 -23.00
N GLY A 245 -16.06 -10.42 -22.75
CA GLY A 245 -15.74 -9.10 -22.25
C GLY A 245 -15.85 -8.00 -23.30
N ASN A 246 -15.93 -6.76 -22.84
CA ASN A 246 -16.01 -5.60 -23.73
C ASN A 246 -14.62 -5.27 -24.30
N LYS A 247 -14.38 -5.68 -25.55
CA LYS A 247 -13.10 -5.48 -26.26
C LYS A 247 -12.64 -4.02 -26.32
N THR A 248 -13.58 -3.08 -26.48
CA THR A 248 -13.25 -1.64 -26.53
C THR A 248 -12.75 -1.15 -25.17
N LEU A 249 -13.42 -1.57 -24.09
CA LEU A 249 -13.01 -1.24 -22.73
C LEU A 249 -11.66 -1.88 -22.38
N GLY A 250 -11.48 -3.17 -22.68
CA GLY A 250 -10.21 -3.86 -22.43
C GLY A 250 -9.04 -3.20 -23.16
N LEU A 251 -9.25 -2.78 -24.42
CA LEU A 251 -8.23 -2.03 -25.17
C LEU A 251 -7.96 -0.65 -24.57
N ALA A 252 -8.99 0.06 -24.08
CA ALA A 252 -8.82 1.34 -23.41
C ALA A 252 -7.97 1.20 -22.13
N ILE A 253 -8.24 0.19 -21.30
CA ILE A 253 -7.46 -0.10 -20.09
C ILE A 253 -6.00 -0.45 -20.43
N LYS A 254 -5.77 -1.29 -21.44
CA LYS A 254 -4.40 -1.61 -21.90
C LYS A 254 -3.66 -0.36 -22.40
N ARG A 255 -4.34 0.50 -23.17
CA ARG A 255 -3.77 1.77 -23.64
C ARG A 255 -3.44 2.72 -22.50
N PHE A 256 -4.28 2.77 -21.47
CA PHE A 256 -4.00 3.56 -20.28
C PHE A 256 -2.77 3.07 -19.53
N TYR A 257 -2.58 1.75 -19.37
CA TYR A 257 -1.43 1.22 -18.63
C TYR A 257 -0.12 1.20 -19.43
N TYR A 258 -0.17 1.14 -20.75
CA TYR A 258 1.02 1.05 -21.62
C TYR A 258 2.13 2.09 -21.34
N PRO A 259 1.83 3.38 -21.07
CA PRO A 259 2.85 4.40 -20.85
C PRO A 259 3.61 4.23 -19.54
N PHE A 260 3.03 3.55 -18.54
CA PHE A 260 3.61 3.38 -17.21
C PHE A 260 4.68 2.28 -17.13
N LYS A 261 4.93 1.56 -18.23
CA LYS A 261 6.02 0.58 -18.31
C LYS A 261 7.38 1.27 -18.10
N PRO A 262 8.36 0.61 -17.44
CA PRO A 262 9.69 1.16 -17.26
C PRO A 262 10.36 1.46 -18.62
N HIS A 263 10.98 2.64 -18.73
CA HIS A 263 11.53 3.16 -19.99
C HIS A 263 12.95 2.67 -20.28
N LEU A 264 13.26 2.42 -21.55
CA LEU A 264 14.61 2.09 -22.01
C LEU A 264 15.33 3.31 -22.64
N SER A 265 14.60 4.37 -23.01
CA SER A 265 15.15 5.59 -23.61
C SER A 265 14.46 6.88 -23.15
N THR A 266 15.17 8.01 -23.18
CA THR A 266 14.66 9.34 -22.77
C THR A 266 13.51 9.83 -23.67
N LYS A 267 13.54 9.51 -24.96
CA LYS A 267 12.47 9.90 -25.90
C LYS A 267 11.16 9.21 -25.57
N GLU A 268 11.20 7.90 -25.28
CA GLU A 268 10.02 7.14 -24.88
C GLU A 268 9.50 7.60 -23.52
N PHE A 269 10.38 7.95 -22.57
CA PHE A 269 9.98 8.57 -21.31
C PHE A 269 9.13 9.82 -21.52
N LEU A 270 9.60 10.77 -22.34
CA LEU A 270 8.87 12.02 -22.59
C LEU A 270 7.53 11.77 -23.29
N LEU A 271 7.48 10.86 -24.27
CA LEU A 271 6.23 10.51 -24.96
C LEU A 271 5.21 9.88 -24.01
N ASN A 272 5.66 8.95 -23.16
CA ASN A 272 4.80 8.31 -22.17
C ASN A 272 4.31 9.30 -21.12
N LEU A 273 5.16 10.24 -20.66
CA LEU A 273 4.77 11.28 -19.72
C LEU A 273 3.64 12.17 -20.29
N LEU A 274 3.73 12.53 -21.57
CA LEU A 274 2.66 13.28 -22.25
C LEU A 274 1.36 12.48 -22.33
N GLN A 275 1.43 11.17 -22.61
CA GLN A 275 0.24 10.29 -22.65
C GLN A 275 -0.41 10.15 -21.27
N ILE A 276 0.39 10.03 -20.21
CA ILE A 276 -0.11 9.98 -18.83
C ILE A 276 -0.80 11.30 -18.46
N PHE A 277 -0.18 12.43 -18.80
CA PHE A 277 -0.76 13.75 -18.54
C PHE A 277 -2.08 13.93 -19.30
N ASP A 278 -2.12 13.55 -20.58
CA ASP A 278 -3.33 13.62 -21.40
C ASP A 278 -4.48 12.77 -20.83
N ALA A 279 -4.22 11.52 -20.43
CA ALA A 279 -5.24 10.66 -19.84
C ALA A 279 -5.73 11.19 -18.48
N VAL A 280 -4.81 11.44 -17.54
CA VAL A 280 -5.15 11.71 -16.14
C VAL A 280 -5.61 13.14 -15.90
N ILE A 281 -5.05 14.12 -16.62
CA ILE A 281 -5.31 15.56 -16.38
C ILE A 281 -6.27 16.14 -17.42
N VAL A 282 -6.05 15.87 -18.70
CA VAL A 282 -6.87 16.44 -19.79
C VAL A 282 -8.20 15.70 -19.88
N HIS A 283 -8.17 14.38 -20.05
CA HIS A 283 -9.37 13.54 -20.16
C HIS A 283 -9.98 13.16 -18.80
N ARG A 284 -9.20 13.30 -17.72
CA ARG A 284 -9.63 13.02 -16.33
C ARG A 284 -10.02 11.56 -16.11
N GLU A 285 -9.26 10.67 -16.73
CA GLU A 285 -9.50 9.24 -16.70
C GLU A 285 -8.37 8.54 -15.93
N PHE A 286 -8.75 7.71 -14.98
CA PHE A 286 -7.81 6.79 -14.33
C PHE A 286 -8.48 5.43 -14.15
N TYR A 287 -7.76 4.37 -14.51
CA TYR A 287 -8.20 3.00 -14.26
C TYR A 287 -7.47 2.46 -13.04
N LEU A 288 -8.22 2.12 -11.99
CA LEU A 288 -7.72 1.55 -10.75
C LEU A 288 -7.93 0.04 -10.74
N PHE A 289 -6.91 -0.70 -10.30
CA PHE A 289 -7.02 -2.12 -10.01
C PHE A 289 -7.05 -2.31 -8.49
N TYR A 290 -8.16 -2.79 -7.95
CA TYR A 290 -8.38 -2.95 -6.51
C TYR A 290 -9.19 -4.21 -6.25
N ASN A 291 -8.81 -5.01 -5.25
CA ASN A 291 -9.42 -6.33 -4.96
C ASN A 291 -9.46 -7.31 -6.16
N PHE A 292 -8.49 -7.20 -7.07
CA PHE A 292 -8.43 -7.96 -8.33
C PHE A 292 -9.58 -7.64 -9.30
N GLU A 293 -10.06 -6.40 -9.23
CA GLU A 293 -11.14 -5.86 -10.06
C GLU A 293 -10.76 -4.48 -10.61
N TYR A 294 -11.36 -4.11 -11.74
CA TYR A 294 -11.12 -2.85 -12.42
C TYR A 294 -12.21 -1.82 -12.10
N TRP A 295 -11.76 -0.60 -11.85
CA TRP A 295 -12.60 0.54 -11.54
C TRP A 295 -12.19 1.73 -12.39
N PHE A 296 -13.19 2.51 -12.82
CA PHE A 296 -12.97 3.80 -13.46
C PHE A 296 -13.07 4.91 -12.41
N LEU A 297 -12.07 5.77 -12.36
CA LEU A 297 -12.05 6.96 -11.51
C LEU A 297 -12.23 8.21 -12.39
N PRO A 298 -13.34 8.94 -12.25
CA PRO A 298 -13.51 10.23 -12.90
C PRO A 298 -12.69 11.29 -12.15
N MET A 299 -11.46 11.54 -12.59
CA MET A 299 -10.48 12.32 -11.85
C MET A 299 -10.91 13.78 -11.64
N LYS A 300 -10.54 14.33 -10.49
CA LYS A 300 -10.83 15.71 -10.08
C LYS A 300 -9.56 16.38 -9.58
N PHE A 301 -9.43 17.68 -9.82
CA PHE A 301 -8.34 18.47 -9.25
C PHE A 301 -8.29 18.32 -7.70
N PRO A 302 -7.12 18.17 -7.06
CA PRO A 302 -5.75 18.32 -7.61
C PRO A 302 -5.18 17.09 -8.34
N PHE A 303 -6.02 16.11 -8.70
CA PHE A 303 -5.71 14.88 -9.42
C PHE A 303 -4.86 13.92 -8.61
N ILE A 304 -3.60 14.27 -8.36
CA ILE A 304 -2.65 13.48 -7.58
C ILE A 304 -1.99 14.39 -6.55
N LYS A 305 -1.95 13.98 -5.29
CA LYS A 305 -1.22 14.70 -4.24
C LYS A 305 -0.52 13.72 -3.31
N ILE A 306 0.74 13.99 -3.03
CA ILE A 306 1.48 13.32 -1.96
C ILE A 306 1.36 14.20 -0.73
N THR A 307 0.94 13.62 0.39
CA THR A 307 0.85 14.32 1.67
C THR A 307 1.64 13.59 2.73
N TYR A 308 2.06 14.34 3.75
CA TYR A 308 2.71 13.83 4.94
C TYR A 308 1.89 14.32 6.13
N GLU A 309 0.93 13.50 6.54
CA GLU A 309 -0.15 13.89 7.45
C GLU A 309 -0.09 13.11 8.75
N GLU A 310 -0.47 13.76 9.84
CA GLU A 310 -0.57 13.14 11.16
C GLU A 310 -1.66 12.06 11.16
N ILE A 311 -1.27 10.87 11.61
CA ILE A 311 -2.18 9.79 12.01
C ILE A 311 -1.79 9.43 13.44
N PRO A 312 -2.57 9.84 14.46
CA PRO A 312 -2.21 9.64 15.86
C PRO A 312 -2.06 8.16 16.22
N LEU A 313 -1.13 7.85 17.13
CA LEU A 313 -1.03 6.53 17.73
C LEU A 313 -2.36 6.14 18.42
N PRO A 314 -2.75 4.85 18.39
CA PRO A 314 -4.00 4.40 18.97
C PRO A 314 -4.02 4.61 20.49
N ASN A 315 -5.18 5.03 21.00
CA ASN A 315 -5.41 5.21 22.43
C ASN A 315 -6.54 4.28 22.89
N LYS A 316 -6.36 3.63 24.03
CA LYS A 316 -7.25 2.63 24.64
C LYS A 316 -8.71 3.07 24.73
N ASN A 317 -8.96 4.38 24.87
CA ASN A 317 -10.30 4.94 25.02
C ASN A 317 -11.06 5.14 23.69
N LYS A 318 -10.38 5.12 22.53
CA LYS A 318 -11.03 5.28 21.21
C LYS A 318 -11.31 3.97 20.49
N THR A 319 -10.58 2.90 20.78
CA THR A 319 -10.79 1.58 20.15
C THR A 319 -12.07 0.87 20.63
N LEU A 320 -12.53 1.15 21.86
CA LEU A 320 -13.77 0.60 22.41
C LEU A 320 -15.06 1.29 21.91
N SER A 321 -14.97 2.44 21.24
CA SER A 321 -16.14 3.19 20.76
C SER A 321 -16.50 2.93 19.29
N GLY A 322 -15.79 2.01 18.63
CA GLY A 322 -16.00 1.64 17.22
C GLY A 322 -16.37 0.17 16.97
N LEU A 323 -16.75 -0.57 18.03
CA LEU A 323 -17.27 -1.94 17.95
C LEU A 323 -18.80 -1.94 17.89
#